data_AF-A0A7C4L8N8-F1
#
_entry.id   AF-A0A7C4L8N8-F1
#
_cell.length_a   1.000
_cell.length_b   1.000
_cell.length_c   1.000
_cell.angle_alpha   90.00
_cell.angle_beta   90.00
_cell.angle_gamma   90.00
#
_symmetry.space_group_name_H-M   'P 1'
#
loop_
_entity.id
_entity.type
_entity.pdbx_description
1 polymer ?
#
loop_
_entity_poly.entity_id
_entity_poly.type
_entity_poly.pdbx_seq_one_letter_code
_entity_poly.pdbx_strand_id
1 'polypeptide(L)' 'MQRISKFYLQEARYLIGSDEEETELWLDYANNDYKIGKVVNPVLEKLARLVAKELLGRKHSVNFAYKFAKIKEKK' A
#
# COMPACT_ATOMS: atom_id res chain seq x y z
N MET A 1 -23.33 0.59 -19.93
CA MET A 1 -22.90 0.13 -18.59
C MET A 1 -21.42 0.45 -18.46
N GLN A 2 -21.01 1.28 -17.51
CA GLN A 2 -19.60 1.64 -17.34
C GLN A 2 -18.92 0.65 -16.40
N ARG A 3 -17.73 0.15 -16.78
CA ARG A 3 -16.93 -0.78 -15.97
C ARG A 3 -15.49 -0.28 -15.94
N ILE A 4 -14.89 -0.23 -14.75
CA ILE A 4 -13.47 0.03 -14.58
C ILE A 4 -12.70 -1.15 -15.18
N SER A 5 -11.89 -0.88 -16.20
CA SER A 5 -11.11 -1.90 -16.92
C SER A 5 -9.72 -2.09 -16.31
N LYS A 6 -9.10 -1.02 -15.81
CA LYS A 6 -7.76 -1.02 -15.22
C LYS A 6 -7.65 0.05 -14.13
N PHE A 7 -6.80 -0.21 -13.14
CA PHE A 7 -6.41 0.73 -12.09
C PHE A 7 -4.89 0.82 -12.07
N TYR A 8 -4.36 2.03 -12.12
CA TYR A 8 -2.92 2.30 -12.09
C TYR A 8 -2.62 3.08 -10.83
N LEU A 9 -1.91 2.44 -9.90
CA LEU A 9 -1.39 3.10 -8.71
C LEU A 9 0.08 3.42 -8.96
N GLN A 10 0.40 4.69 -9.10
CA GLN A 10 1.80 5.13 -9.24
C GLN A 10 2.42 5.34 -7.86
N GLU A 11 1.75 6.16 -7.06
CA GLU A 11 2.21 6.50 -5.71
C GLU A 11 1.12 6.21 -4.69
N ALA A 12 1.53 5.88 -3.47
CA ALA A 12 0.65 5.83 -2.31
C ALA A 12 1.34 6.42 -1.08
N ARG A 13 0.56 7.10 -0.23
CA ARG A 13 1.03 7.65 1.03
C ARG A 13 0.27 6.98 2.18
N TYR A 14 1.02 6.59 3.20
CA TYR A 14 0.49 6.00 4.42
C TYR A 14 1.02 6.77 5.63
N LEU A 15 0.21 6.82 6.68
CA LEU A 15 0.66 7.18 8.02
C LEU A 15 0.86 5.88 8.78
N ILE A 16 2.02 5.74 9.40
CA ILE A 16 2.43 4.54 10.13
C ILE A 16 2.78 4.95 11.54
N GLY A 17 2.00 4.46 12.51
CA GLY A 17 2.18 4.84 13.90
C GLY A 17 0.97 4.56 14.77
N SER A 18 0.96 5.20 15.93
CA SER A 18 -0.15 5.31 16.86
C SER A 18 -0.68 6.74 16.89
N ASP A 19 -1.75 7.00 17.64
CA ASP A 19 -2.32 8.35 17.81
C ASP A 19 -1.33 9.38 18.41
N GLU A 20 -0.22 8.91 19.01
CA GLU A 20 0.79 9.74 19.68
C GLU A 20 2.05 9.97 18.83
N GLU A 21 2.45 8.97 18.03
CA GLU A 21 3.65 9.03 17.19
C GLU A 21 3.38 8.41 15.81
N GLU A 22 3.56 9.20 14.75
CA GLU A 22 3.39 8.75 13.37
C GLU A 22 4.59 9.12 12.50
N THR A 23 4.80 8.32 11.46
CA THR A 23 5.70 8.65 10.36
C THR A 23 5.02 8.42 9.02
N GLU A 24 5.44 9.18 8.02
CA GLU A 24 4.88 9.07 6.68
C GLU A 24 5.65 8.02 5.89
N LEU A 25 4.93 7.16 5.16
CA LEU A 25 5.51 6.26 4.18
C LEU A 25 4.98 6.63 2.80
N TRP A 26 5.88 7.02 1.90
CA TRP A 26 5.59 7.20 0.49
C TRP A 26 6.08 5.98 -0.28
N LEU A 27 5.19 5.38 -1.05
CA LEU A 27 5.50 4.28 -1.95
C LEU A 27 5.45 4.76 -3.38
N ASP A 28 6.48 4.40 -4.14
CA ASP A 28 6.56 4.56 -5.59
C ASP A 28 6.56 3.16 -6.21
N TYR A 29 5.37 2.72 -6.63
CA TYR A 29 5.19 1.41 -7.22
C TYR A 29 5.72 1.32 -8.66
N ALA A 30 5.88 2.46 -9.34
CA ALA A 30 6.43 2.51 -10.68
C ALA A 30 7.94 2.24 -10.66
N ASN A 31 8.65 2.84 -9.70
CA ASN A 31 10.09 2.66 -9.51
C ASN A 31 10.45 1.55 -8.51
N ASN A 32 9.45 0.90 -7.91
CA ASN A 32 9.61 -0.12 -6.87
C ASN A 32 10.47 0.40 -5.69
N ASP A 33 10.19 1.64 -5.28
CA ASP A 33 10.96 2.38 -4.28
C ASP A 33 10.04 2.95 -3.19
N TYR A 34 10.62 3.40 -2.08
CA TYR A 34 9.89 4.05 -1.01
C TYR A 34 10.71 5.10 -0.28
N LYS A 35 10.01 6.07 0.31
CA LYS A 35 10.59 7.10 1.17
C LYS A 35 9.86 7.11 2.51
N ILE A 36 10.62 7.27 3.59
CA ILE A 36 10.08 7.43 4.93
C ILE A 36 10.24 8.91 5.31
N GLY A 37 9.19 9.50 5.87
CA GLY A 37 9.15 10.86 6.37
C GLY A 37 10.05 11.06 7.57
N LYS A 38 9.83 12.17 8.29
CA LYS A 38 10.59 12.45 9.50
C LYS A 38 10.41 11.30 10.50
N VAL A 39 11.52 10.66 10.85
CA VAL A 39 11.55 9.59 11.83
C VAL A 39 11.78 10.20 13.20
N VAL A 40 10.84 9.97 14.11
CA VAL A 40 10.94 10.38 15.51
C VAL A 40 11.40 9.20 16.38
N ASN A 41 11.12 7.97 15.94
CA ASN A 41 11.35 6.74 16.69
C ASN A 41 11.93 5.63 15.78
N PRO A 42 13.09 5.03 16.13
CA PRO A 42 13.71 3.94 15.36
C PRO A 42 12.80 2.71 15.16
N VAL A 43 11.88 2.46 16.09
CA VAL A 43 10.91 1.36 15.99
C VAL A 43 9.93 1.62 14.84
N LEU A 44 9.44 2.85 14.72
CA LEU A 44 8.53 3.26 13.63
C LEU A 44 9.22 3.19 12.27
N GLU A 45 10.50 3.59 12.19
CA GLU A 45 11.28 3.45 10.96
C GLU A 45 11.41 1.99 10.53
N LYS A 46 11.73 1.09 11.47
CA LYS A 46 11.82 -0.34 11.18
C LYS A 46 10.48 -0.90 10.70
N LEU A 47 9.38 -0.49 11.33
CA LEU A 47 8.04 -0.90 10.96
C LEU A 47 7.65 -0.38 9.57
N ALA A 48 7.91 0.90 9.29
CA ALA A 48 7.68 1.51 7.98
C ALA A 48 8.47 0.81 6.86
N ARG A 49 9.73 0.43 7.10
CA ARG A 49 10.53 -0.37 6.15
C ARG A 49 9.95 -1.74 5.87
N LEU A 50 9.45 -2.44 6.90
CA LEU A 50 8.82 -3.75 6.75
C LEU A 50 7.55 -3.65 5.92
N VAL A 51 6.68 -2.71 6.26
CA VAL A 51 5.44 -2.42 5.53
C VAL A 51 5.73 -2.06 4.08
N ALA A 52 6.74 -1.20 3.83
CA ALA A 52 7.11 -0.80 2.48
C ALA A 52 7.56 -1.99 1.62
N LYS A 53 8.44 -2.85 2.16
CA LYS A 53 8.89 -4.06 1.46
C LYS A 53 7.74 -5.01 1.17
N GLU A 54 6.82 -5.18 2.11
CA GLU A 54 5.66 -6.03 1.93
C GLU A 54 4.72 -5.48 0.84
N LEU A 55 4.44 -4.19 0.87
CA LEU A 55 3.54 -3.53 -0.10
C LEU A 55 4.15 -3.50 -1.51
N LEU A 56 5.43 -3.15 -1.65
CA LEU A 56 6.14 -3.18 -2.93
C LEU A 56 6.30 -4.62 -3.47
N GLY A 57 6.58 -5.59 -2.59
CA GLY A 57 6.73 -7.00 -2.95
C GLY A 57 5.42 -7.69 -3.37
N ARG A 58 4.28 -7.19 -2.89
CA ARG A 58 2.96 -7.63 -3.34
C ARG A 58 2.72 -7.11 -4.75
N LYS A 59 3.14 -7.87 -5.78
CA LYS A 59 2.79 -7.63 -7.19
C LYS A 59 1.30 -7.25 -7.27
N HIS A 60 1.00 -6.02 -7.65
CA HIS A 60 -0.34 -5.40 -7.72
C HIS A 60 -1.37 -6.12 -8.62
N SER A 61 -1.03 -7.28 -9.18
CA SER A 61 -1.71 -7.85 -10.33
C SER A 61 -2.71 -8.98 -10.05
N VAL A 62 -2.92 -9.46 -8.80
CA VAL A 62 -3.73 -10.70 -8.62
C VAL A 62 -4.93 -10.59 -7.68
N ASN A 63 -4.90 -9.81 -6.59
CA ASN A 63 -5.93 -9.97 -5.54
C ASN A 63 -6.96 -8.85 -5.38
N PHE A 64 -6.81 -7.69 -6.03
CA PHE A 64 -7.87 -6.68 -5.98
C PHE A 64 -9.11 -7.14 -6.77
N ALA A 65 -8.93 -7.62 -8.01
CA ALA A 65 -10.04 -8.13 -8.82
C ALA A 65 -10.67 -9.42 -8.26
N TYR A 66 -9.89 -10.30 -7.61
CA TYR A 66 -10.40 -11.56 -7.05
C TYR A 66 -11.37 -11.34 -5.88
N LYS A 67 -11.14 -10.30 -5.04
CA LYS A 67 -12.07 -9.94 -3.95
C LYS A 67 -13.43 -9.44 -4.46
N PHE A 68 -13.50 -8.79 -5.63
CA PHE A 68 -14.76 -8.32 -6.20
C PHE A 68 -15.47 -9.35 -7.09
N ALA A 69 -14.75 -10.35 -7.62
CA ALA A 69 -15.34 -11.41 -8.42
C ALA A 69 -16.24 -12.35 -7.59
N LYS A 70 -15.88 -12.64 -6.34
CA LYS A 70 -16.63 -13.60 -5.49
C LYS A 70 -17.94 -13.07 -4.89
N ILE A 71 -18.26 -11.79 -5.00
CA ILE A 71 -19.50 -11.22 -4.42
C ILE A 71 -20.71 -11.46 -5.34
N LYS A 72 -20.52 -11.94 -6.57
CA LYS A 72 -21.61 -12.18 -7.54
C LYS A 72 -22.14 -13.62 -7.63
N GLU A 73 -21.65 -14.55 -6.82
CA GLU A 73 -22.12 -15.95 -6.84
C GLU A 73 -22.77 -16.35 -5.51
N LYS A 74 -23.89 -15.73 -5.18
CA LYS A 74 -24.99 -16.44 -4.49
C LYS A 74 -26.28 -16.05 -5.17
N LYS A 75 -26.68 -16.91 -6.11
CA LYS A 75 -28.03 -17.01 -6.67
C LYS A 75 -28.99 -17.49 -5.58
#